data_AF-A0A0Q7MYT0-F1
#
_entry.id   AF-A0A0Q7MYT0-F1
#
_cell.length_a   1.000
_cell.length_b   1.000
_cell.length_c   1.000
_cell.angle_alpha   90.00
_cell.angle_beta   90.00
_cell.angle_gamma   90.00
#
_symmetry.space_group_name_H-M   'P 1'
#
loop_
_entity.id
_entity.type
_entity.pdbx_description
1 polymer ?
#
loop_
_entity_poly.entity_id
_entity_poly.type
_entity_poly.pdbx_seq_one_letter_code
_entity_poly.pdbx_strand_id
1 'polypeptide(L)'
;MRAGGNELLAAKAGLDAVLAILRTVVAANGTETWGDDSYGRQFADGKTGYRSSRTNLLDGGRDFATTIGEFGTGLIGAADRTDRTEAGNTARF
;
A
#
# COMPACT_ATOMS: atom_id res chain seq x y z
N MET A 1 -4.10 9.39 -19.42
CA MET A 1 -3.87 8.03 -18.87
C MET A 1 -2.46 7.87 -18.30
N ARG A 2 -1.39 8.11 -19.06
CA ARG A 2 0.00 7.97 -18.55
C ARG A 2 0.31 8.85 -17.33
N ALA A 3 -0.10 10.12 -17.34
CA ALA A 3 0.07 11.03 -16.19
C ALA A 3 -0.62 10.50 -14.92
N GLY A 4 -1.92 10.13 -15.01
CA GLY A 4 -2.65 9.55 -13.88
C GLY A 4 -2.05 8.22 -13.39
N GLY A 5 -1.49 7.40 -14.29
CA GLY A 5 -0.75 6.20 -13.89
C GLY A 5 0.50 6.53 -13.08
N ASN A 6 1.27 7.55 -13.48
CA ASN A 6 2.43 8.02 -12.73
C ASN A 6 2.05 8.59 -11.36
N GLU A 7 0.94 9.33 -11.27
CA GLU A 7 0.43 9.85 -9.99
C GLU A 7 0.07 8.72 -9.02
N LEU A 8 -0.56 7.64 -9.50
CA LEU A 8 -0.85 6.46 -8.67
C LEU A 8 0.44 5.77 -8.21
N LEU A 9 1.44 5.64 -9.08
CA LEU A 9 2.74 5.07 -8.69
C LEU A 9 3.45 5.94 -7.65
N ALA A 10 3.36 7.26 -7.74
CA ALA A 10 3.88 8.18 -6.72
C ALA A 10 3.12 8.03 -5.39
N ALA A 11 1.79 7.92 -5.43
CA ALA A 11 0.97 7.67 -4.25
C ALA A 11 1.33 6.35 -3.56
N LYS A 12 1.55 5.28 -4.35
CA LYS A 12 2.07 4.01 -3.83
C LYS A 12 3.39 4.19 -3.10
N ALA A 13 4.35 4.88 -3.71
CA ALA A 13 5.67 5.11 -3.11
C ALA A 13 5.57 5.88 -1.78
N GLY A 14 4.69 6.88 -1.72
CA GLY A 14 4.41 7.62 -0.48
C GLY A 14 3.83 6.72 0.61
N LEU A 15 2.86 5.87 0.26
CA LEU A 15 2.26 4.92 1.21
C LEU A 15 3.27 3.88 1.70
N ASP A 16 4.09 3.33 0.81
CA ASP A 16 5.16 2.40 1.16
C ASP A 16 6.14 3.03 2.17
N ALA A 17 6.51 4.31 1.97
CA ALA A 17 7.38 5.04 2.87
C ALA A 17 6.74 5.21 4.27
N VAL A 18 5.45 5.56 4.35
CA VAL A 18 4.73 5.69 5.62
C VAL A 18 4.64 4.34 6.34
N LEU A 19 4.34 3.25 5.61
CA LEU A 19 4.27 1.90 6.18
C LEU A 19 5.64 1.42 6.68
N ALA A 20 6.72 1.76 5.98
CA ALA A 20 8.08 1.44 6.41
C ALA A 20 8.43 2.16 7.73
N ILE A 21 8.09 3.45 7.85
CA ILE A 21 8.26 4.21 9.10
C ILE A 21 7.45 3.57 10.22
N LEU A 22 6.16 3.29 9.97
CA LEU A 22 5.29 2.69 10.97
C LEU A 22 5.83 1.34 11.47
N ARG A 23 6.26 0.46 10.56
CA ARG A 23 6.87 -0.84 10.91
C ARG A 23 8.11 -0.66 11.76
N THR A 24 8.96 0.30 11.41
CA THR A 24 10.20 0.59 12.13
C THR A 24 9.90 1.09 13.55
N VAL A 25 9.00 2.05 13.69
CA VAL A 25 8.64 2.62 15.01
C VAL A 25 7.96 1.58 15.88
N VAL A 26 7.06 0.77 15.32
CA VAL A 26 6.43 -0.35 16.03
C VAL A 26 7.47 -1.34 16.54
N ALA A 27 8.43 -1.75 15.70
CA ALA A 27 9.46 -2.71 16.08
C ALA A 27 10.45 -2.14 17.11
N ALA A 28 10.75 -0.84 17.03
CA ALA A 28 11.68 -0.17 17.93
C ALA A 28 11.18 -0.05 19.38
N ASN A 29 9.85 -0.08 19.59
CA ASN A 29 9.27 0.00 20.94
C ASN A 29 9.42 -1.29 21.78
N GLY A 30 10.04 -2.35 21.23
CA GLY A 30 10.34 -3.58 21.95
C GLY A 30 9.10 -4.42 22.26
N THR A 31 9.23 -5.35 23.20
CA THR A 31 8.14 -6.21 23.66
C THR A 31 7.05 -5.37 24.31
N GLU A 32 5.79 -5.68 24.01
CA GLU A 32 4.64 -4.89 24.46
C GLU A 32 4.62 -4.74 26.00
N THR A 33 4.51 -3.50 26.47
CA THR A 33 4.75 -3.12 27.88
C THR A 33 3.49 -3.01 28.73
N TRP A 34 2.29 -3.26 28.16
CA TRP A 34 1.01 -3.11 28.86
C TRP A 34 0.75 -4.18 29.93
N GLY A 35 1.66 -5.16 30.09
CA GLY A 35 1.57 -6.20 31.10
C GLY A 35 0.58 -7.33 30.75
N ASP A 36 0.59 -8.37 31.59
CA ASP A 36 -0.29 -9.55 31.47
C ASP A 36 -1.42 -9.53 32.51
N ASP A 37 -1.71 -8.34 33.06
CA ASP A 37 -2.88 -8.15 33.91
C ASP A 37 -4.17 -8.11 33.06
N SER A 38 -5.33 -8.06 33.73
CA SER A 38 -6.62 -8.04 33.04
C SER A 38 -6.80 -6.84 32.11
N TYR A 39 -6.23 -5.68 32.45
CA TYR A 39 -6.35 -4.46 31.66
C TYR A 39 -5.44 -4.49 30.43
N GLY A 40 -4.18 -4.91 30.60
CA GLY A 40 -3.21 -5.08 29.52
C GLY A 40 -3.70 -6.07 28.47
N ARG A 41 -4.21 -7.24 28.91
CA ARG A 41 -4.81 -8.23 28.01
C ARG A 41 -6.04 -7.71 27.29
N GLN A 42 -6.94 -7.00 27.98
CA GLN A 42 -8.16 -6.45 27.35
C GLN A 42 -7.83 -5.44 26.25
N PHE A 43 -6.74 -4.70 26.37
CA PHE A 43 -6.27 -3.79 25.33
C PHE A 43 -5.53 -4.51 24.19
N ALA A 44 -4.61 -5.41 24.53
CA ALA A 44 -3.68 -6.03 23.57
C ALA A 44 -4.34 -7.11 22.72
N ASP A 45 -5.19 -7.92 23.35
CA ASP A 45 -5.67 -9.20 22.83
C ASP A 45 -7.08 -9.12 22.23
N GLY A 46 -7.48 -10.23 21.62
CA GLY A 46 -8.77 -10.36 20.95
C GLY A 46 -8.77 -9.82 19.52
N LYS A 47 -9.87 -10.07 18.82
CA LYS A 47 -10.01 -9.76 17.39
C LYS A 47 -9.82 -8.27 17.08
N THR A 48 -10.24 -7.41 18.00
CA THR A 48 -10.13 -5.95 17.90
C THR A 48 -9.03 -5.38 18.79
N GLY A 49 -8.24 -6.24 19.44
CA GLY A 49 -7.12 -5.81 20.28
C GLY A 49 -6.03 -5.12 19.46
N TYR A 50 -5.14 -4.42 20.15
CA TYR A 50 -4.05 -3.69 19.52
C TYR A 50 -3.21 -4.59 18.61
N ARG A 51 -2.85 -5.81 19.03
CA ARG A 51 -2.00 -6.72 18.25
C ARG A 51 -2.62 -7.05 16.90
N SER A 52 -3.91 -7.41 16.90
CA SER A 52 -4.69 -7.69 15.68
C SER A 52 -4.82 -6.44 14.82
N SER A 53 -5.20 -5.31 15.41
CA SER A 53 -5.40 -4.04 14.71
C SER A 53 -4.11 -3.55 14.04
N ARG A 54 -2.96 -3.69 14.71
CA ARG A 54 -1.63 -3.37 14.19
C ARG A 54 -1.30 -4.22 12.97
N THR A 55 -1.44 -5.54 13.07
CA THR A 55 -1.18 -6.45 11.95
C THR A 55 -2.09 -6.12 10.77
N ASN A 56 -3.40 -5.97 11.01
CA ASN A 56 -4.35 -5.63 9.95
C ASN A 56 -4.04 -4.30 9.27
N LEU A 57 -3.59 -3.29 10.02
CA LEU A 57 -3.19 -2.01 9.45
C LEU A 57 -1.95 -2.14 8.56
N LEU A 58 -0.94 -2.89 9.02
CA LEU A 58 0.33 -3.07 8.31
C LEU A 58 0.18 -3.93 7.05
N ASP A 59 -0.68 -4.93 7.10
CA ASP A 59 -0.95 -5.84 5.99
C ASP A 59 -1.94 -5.19 5.01
N GLY A 60 -3.06 -4.67 5.50
CA GLY A 60 -4.05 -3.99 4.67
C GLY A 60 -3.48 -2.74 3.97
N GLY A 61 -2.58 -2.00 4.63
CA GLY A 61 -1.86 -0.90 4.00
C GLY A 61 -0.98 -1.36 2.84
N ARG A 62 -0.30 -2.50 2.99
CA ARG A 62 0.54 -3.09 1.92
C ARG A 62 -0.32 -3.57 0.75
N ASP A 63 -1.45 -4.20 1.03
CA ASP A 63 -2.37 -4.68 -0.01
C ASP A 63 -2.95 -3.51 -0.80
N PHE A 64 -3.29 -2.42 -0.10
CA PHE A 64 -3.74 -1.19 -0.73
C PHE A 64 -2.66 -0.55 -1.60
N ALA A 65 -1.41 -0.47 -1.11
CA ALA A 65 -0.26 0.01 -1.89
C ALA A 65 -0.05 -0.83 -3.17
N THR A 66 -0.19 -2.15 -3.06
CA THR A 66 -0.09 -3.08 -4.19
C THR A 66 -1.18 -2.79 -5.23
N THR A 67 -2.43 -2.69 -4.77
CA THR A 67 -3.59 -2.41 -5.63
C THR A 67 -3.44 -1.08 -6.38
N ILE A 68 -3.00 -0.02 -5.70
CA ILE A 68 -2.70 1.28 -6.34
C ILE A 68 -1.62 1.12 -7.41
N GLY A 69 -0.58 0.34 -7.14
CA GLY A 69 0.49 0.06 -8.10
C GLY A 69 -0.02 -0.61 -9.37
N GLU A 70 -0.84 -1.64 -9.20
CA GLU A 70 -1.44 -2.37 -10.32
C GLU A 70 -2.31 -1.47 -11.20
N PHE A 71 -3.12 -0.60 -10.59
CA PHE A 71 -3.87 0.41 -11.35
C PHE A 71 -2.96 1.41 -12.08
N GLY A 72 -1.91 1.90 -11.42
CA GLY A 72 -0.93 2.80 -12.03
C GLY A 72 -0.26 2.20 -13.26
N THR A 73 0.27 0.98 -13.12
CA THR A 73 0.87 0.22 -14.22
C THR A 73 -0.13 -0.09 -15.33
N GLY A 74 -1.37 -0.44 -14.98
CA GLY A 74 -2.44 -0.69 -15.94
C GLY A 74 -2.77 0.53 -16.81
N LEU A 75 -2.85 1.72 -16.21
CA LEU A 75 -3.11 2.99 -16.93
C LEU A 75 -1.97 3.36 -17.88
N ILE A 76 -0.72 3.17 -17.45
CA ILE A 76 0.45 3.40 -18.32
C ILE A 76 0.43 2.42 -19.49
N GLY A 77 0.24 1.12 -19.21
CA GLY A 77 0.19 0.09 -20.24
C GLY A 77 -0.98 0.26 -21.21
N ALA A 78 -2.09 0.86 -20.79
CA ALA A 78 -3.19 1.24 -21.66
C ALA A 78 -2.81 2.41 -22.59
N ALA A 79 -2.19 3.46 -22.05
CA ALA A 79 -1.70 4.58 -22.84
C ALA A 79 -0.71 4.12 -23.92
N ASP A 80 0.26 3.28 -23.57
CA ASP A 80 1.25 2.77 -24.51
C ASP A 80 0.62 1.92 -25.63
N ARG A 81 -0.45 1.17 -25.33
CA ARG A 81 -1.18 0.39 -26.33
C ARG A 81 -1.93 1.28 -27.31
N THR A 82 -2.55 2.35 -26.81
CA THR A 82 -3.22 3.35 -27.67
C THR A 82 -2.21 4.04 -28.59
N ASP A 83 -1.10 4.56 -28.05
CA ASP A 83 -0.05 5.23 -28.83
C ASP A 83 0.48 4.33 -29.97
N ARG A 84 0.73 3.05 -29.67
CA ARG A 84 1.19 2.07 -30.67
C ARG A 84 0.15 1.80 -31.75
N THR A 85 -1.13 1.74 -31.37
CA THR A 85 -2.22 1.49 -32.32
C THR A 85 -2.39 2.68 -33.26
N GLU A 86 -2.33 3.90 -32.74
CA GLU A 86 -2.40 5.13 -33.54
C GLU A 86 -1.20 5.29 -34.47
N ALA A 87 0.01 5.00 -34.00
CA ALA A 87 1.21 5.02 -34.83
C ALA A 87 1.14 3.98 -35.96
N GLY A 88 0.68 2.76 -35.65
CA GLY A 88 0.52 1.69 -36.64
C GLY A 88 -0.58 1.98 -37.67
N ASN A 89 -1.64 2.70 -37.28
CA ASN A 89 -2.67 3.16 -38.20
C ASN A 89 -2.16 4.29 -39.09
N THR A 90 -1.47 5.27 -38.51
CA THR A 90 -0.87 6.40 -39.26
C THR A 90 0.15 5.93 -40.30
N ALA A 91 0.97 4.93 -39.97
CA ALA A 91 1.96 4.37 -40.91
C ALA A 91 1.36 3.60 -42.10
N ARG A 92 0.04 3.36 -42.11
CA ARG A 92 -0.68 2.64 -43.16
C ARG A 92 -1.43 3.56 -44.14
N PHE A 93 -1.41 4.86 -43.90
CA PHE A 93 -1.93 5.90 -44.79
C PHE A 93 -0.78 6.69 -45.42
#